data_AF-W7BFA7-F1
#
_entry.id   AF-W7BFA7-F1
#
_cell.length_a   1.000
_cell.length_b   1.000
_cell.length_c   1.000
_cell.angle_alpha   90.00
_cell.angle_beta   90.00
_cell.angle_gamma   90.00
#
_symmetry.space_group_name_H-M   'P 1'
#
loop_
_entity.id
_entity.type
_entity.pdbx_description
1 polymer ?
#
loop_
_entity_poly.entity_id
_entity_poly.type
_entity_poly.pdbx_seq_one_letter_code
_entity_poly.pdbx_strand_id
1 'polypeptide(L)' 'MENATDPVKSAANYITDSNDEEGVFSTIDAILNKTYPFN' A
#
# COMPACT_ATOMS: atom_id res chain seq x y z
N MET A 1 -2.35 4.13 -0.50
CA MET A 1 -1.42 5.13 0.04
C MET A 1 -2.11 5.86 1.15
N GLU A 2 -1.42 6.08 2.25
CA GLU A 2 -1.96 6.71 3.46
C GLU A 2 -2.42 8.14 3.22
N ASN A 3 -1.79 8.86 2.30
CA ASN A 3 -2.18 10.23 1.95
C ASN A 3 -3.19 10.31 0.78
N ALA A 4 -3.75 9.19 0.34
CA ALA A 4 -4.83 9.20 -0.64
C ALA A 4 -6.13 9.78 -0.05
N THR A 5 -7.03 10.26 -0.91
CA THR A 5 -8.36 10.72 -0.50
C THR A 5 -9.23 9.56 0.02
N ASP A 6 -10.17 9.85 0.92
CA ASP A 6 -11.01 8.83 1.56
C ASP A 6 -11.82 7.96 0.57
N PRO A 7 -12.37 8.50 -0.54
CA PRO A 7 -13.04 7.66 -1.54
C PRO A 7 -12.09 6.64 -2.17
N VAL A 8 -10.83 7.00 -2.40
CA VAL A 8 -9.82 6.10 -2.98
C VAL A 8 -9.41 5.04 -1.97
N LYS A 9 -9.19 5.41 -0.71
CA LYS A 9 -8.91 4.47 0.39
C LYS A 9 -10.04 3.45 0.56
N SER A 10 -11.29 3.91 0.55
CA SER A 10 -12.48 3.07 0.72
C SER A 10 -12.67 2.06 -0.43
N ALA A 11 -12.19 2.41 -1.63
CA ALA A 11 -12.26 1.53 -2.80
C ALA A 11 -11.08 0.53 -2.89
N ALA A 12 -10.03 0.71 -2.10
CA ALA A 12 -8.82 -0.09 -2.18
C ALA A 12 -8.89 -1.35 -1.31
N ASN A 13 -8.41 -2.48 -1.83
CA ASN A 13 -8.29 -3.73 -1.06
C ASN A 13 -7.17 -3.68 -0.01
N TYR A 14 -6.22 -2.76 -0.20
CA TYR A 14 -5.05 -2.60 0.65
C TYR A 14 -4.56 -1.16 0.56
N ILE A 15 -4.12 -0.62 1.69
CA ILE A 15 -3.58 0.73 1.81
C ILE A 15 -2.11 0.57 2.24
N THR A 16 -1.20 0.94 1.35
CA THR A 16 0.23 1.12 1.66
C THR A 16 0.54 2.52 2.20
N ASP A 17 1.79 2.77 2.58
CA ASP A 17 2.31 4.02 3.12
C ASP A 17 2.10 5.22 2.17
N SER A 18 2.38 6.43 2.66
CA SER A 18 2.31 7.64 1.84
C SER A 18 3.40 7.68 0.75
N ASN A 19 3.30 8.65 -0.17
CA ASN A 19 4.38 8.87 -1.14
C ASN A 19 5.65 9.43 -0.49
N ASP A 20 5.54 10.08 0.67
CA ASP A 20 6.68 10.64 1.40
C ASP A 20 7.45 9.54 2.17
N GLU A 21 6.84 8.35 2.30
CA GLU A 21 7.35 7.17 2.99
C GLU A 21 7.55 5.98 2.04
N GLU A 22 7.69 6.23 0.74
CA GLU A 22 8.01 5.20 -0.25
C GLU A 22 6.99 4.04 -0.37
N GLY A 23 5.70 4.27 -0.09
CA GLY A 23 4.68 3.20 -0.05
C GLY A 23 4.57 2.34 -1.33
N VAL A 24 4.94 2.88 -2.49
CA VAL A 24 5.05 2.06 -3.72
C VAL A 24 6.11 0.97 -3.58
N PHE A 25 7.30 1.30 -3.06
CA PHE A 25 8.38 0.33 -2.85
C PHE A 25 8.02 -0.64 -1.73
N SER A 26 7.41 -0.18 -0.63
CA SER A 26 6.89 -1.06 0.43
C SER A 26 5.93 -2.13 -0.13
N THR A 27 5.03 -1.73 -1.03
CA THR A 27 4.09 -2.67 -1.66
C THR A 27 4.81 -3.68 -2.57
N ILE A 28 5.79 -3.23 -3.36
CA ILE A 28 6.58 -4.12 -4.23
C ILE A 28 7.33 -5.16 -3.40
N ASP A 29 7.99 -4.73 -2.32
CA ASP A 29 8.72 -5.64 -1.43
C ASP A 29 7.79 -6.65 -0.77
N ALA A 30 6.60 -6.21 -0.33
CA ALA A 30 5.62 -7.09 0.27
C ALA A 30 5.12 -8.20 -0.69
N ILE A 31 4.93 -7.86 -1.97
CA ILE A 31 4.58 -8.83 -3.02
C ILE A 31 5.71 -9.84 -3.26
N LEU A 32 6.95 -9.36 -3.41
CA LEU A 32 8.10 -10.21 -3.70
C LEU A 32 8.40 -11.17 -2.55
N ASN A 33 8.24 -10.71 -1.32
CA ASN A 33 8.52 -11.48 -0.11
C ASN A 33 7.30 -12.26 0.41
N LYS A 34 6.15 -12.21 -0.28
CA LYS A 34 4.89 -12.84 0.13
C LYS A 34 4.53 -12.53 1.58
N THR A 35 4.67 -11.27 1.96
CA THR A 35 4.24 -10.77 3.27
C THR A 35 2.84 -10.19 3.17
N TYR A 36 2.16 -10.01 4.30
CA TYR A 36 0.80 -9.46 4.32
C TYR A 36 0.70 -8.18 3.46
N PRO A 37 -0.35 -8.01 2.64
CA PRO A 37 -1.51 -8.90 2.44
C PRO A 37 -1.33 -9.93 1.31
N PHE A 38 -0.11 -10.16 0.83
CA PHE A 38 0.20 -10.99 -0.35
C PHE A 38 0.73 -12.39 0.00
N ASN A 39 0.46 -12.87 1.21
CA ASN A 39 0.91 -14.16 1.75
C ASN A 39 0.05 -15.35 1.31
#